data_AF-A0A843EGQ9-F1
#
_entry.id   AF-A0A843EGQ9-F1
#
_cell.length_a   1.000
_cell.length_b   1.000
_cell.length_c   1.000
_cell.angle_alpha   90.00
_cell.angle_beta   90.00
_cell.angle_gamma   90.00
#
_symmetry.space_group_name_H-M   'P 1'
#
loop_
_entity.id
_entity.type
_entity.pdbx_description
1 polymer ?
#
loop_
_entity_poly.entity_id
_entity_poly.type
_entity_poly.pdbx_seq_one_letter_code
_entity_poly.pdbx_strand_id
1 'polypeptide(L)'
;METDSVLRSRLFDLRDRLKAETKGTVGRSQRICSDEAIGEMASVLPRKVSDFGLIQGLGRIFMRDYAKEFLQVLNEYTSDNEEERMKGSVECALQELEKKLVNISRGNRLLFMPRASNSKEAFDLTQVLHECDPLSVIWDRSKRVRLASPETRTSEGRKSDYFGKLSQLSRNIDRIAREKGHNDLYIGYPFAEGCMPGEMFDVRAPLVLFPVELVRTSDAICLRYDEKRDAVFNNNLVLGYFKMNGITRPLPDNTLDETKEKDIIRTVLEFYRAAGLEITDDSEDGYEPFRNIKAEDFPHYPCGELHLRKNIVIGRFPTYSNSIQKDFIDIVGNHMASPLLDELLSPAKGCMSLSSRGPVEESDLTYINDLNATQEETLKAVRTNDRLVIQGPPGTGKSQTITSIIADSVSQGMTVLMVSEKKAALDVVYSRLGTLSKYCMLI
;
A
#
# COMPACT_ATOMS: atom_id res chain seq x y z
N MET A 1 0.64 -10.39 -28.50
CA MET A 1 1.71 -11.11 -29.22
C MET A 1 2.36 -10.26 -30.32
N GLU A 2 1.65 -9.36 -31.02
CA GLU A 2 2.28 -8.47 -32.02
C GLU A 2 3.17 -7.35 -31.42
N THR A 3 2.86 -6.85 -30.24
CA THR A 3 3.56 -5.72 -29.59
C THR A 3 5.00 -6.05 -29.15
N ASP A 4 5.27 -7.26 -28.65
CA ASP A 4 6.64 -7.68 -28.24
C ASP A 4 7.64 -7.76 -29.41
N SER A 5 7.14 -7.88 -30.65
CA SER A 5 8.01 -7.94 -31.84
C SER A 5 8.66 -6.60 -32.17
N VAL A 6 7.94 -5.49 -31.94
CA VAL A 6 8.38 -4.13 -32.28
C VAL A 6 9.47 -3.65 -31.32
N LEU A 7 9.28 -3.86 -30.00
CA LEU A 7 10.29 -3.52 -29.01
C LEU A 7 11.58 -4.32 -29.24
N ARG A 8 11.46 -5.63 -29.48
CA ARG A 8 12.63 -6.47 -29.79
C ARG A 8 13.38 -5.96 -31.00
N SER A 9 12.68 -5.57 -32.07
CA SER A 9 13.31 -4.97 -33.26
C SER A 9 14.08 -3.70 -32.90
N ARG A 10 13.49 -2.76 -32.14
CA ARG A 10 14.16 -1.52 -31.72
C ARG A 10 15.41 -1.78 -30.89
N LEU A 11 15.37 -2.76 -29.99
CA LEU A 11 16.53 -3.15 -29.17
C LEU A 11 17.62 -3.84 -30.00
N PHE A 12 17.24 -4.64 -31.01
CA PHE A 12 18.19 -5.21 -31.96
C PHE A 12 18.89 -4.12 -32.78
N ASP A 13 18.13 -3.15 -33.30
CA ASP A 13 18.65 -2.03 -34.08
C ASP A 13 19.61 -1.16 -33.26
N LEU A 14 19.27 -0.89 -31.99
CA LEU A 14 20.14 -0.17 -31.06
C LEU A 14 21.47 -0.91 -30.85
N ARG A 15 21.40 -2.21 -30.55
CA ARG A 15 22.60 -3.02 -30.33
C ARG A 15 23.51 -3.00 -31.55
N ASP A 16 22.95 -3.16 -32.74
CA ASP A 16 23.75 -3.27 -33.96
C ASP A 16 24.34 -1.91 -34.38
N ARG A 17 23.66 -0.81 -34.06
CA ARG A 17 24.22 0.56 -34.15
C ARG A 17 25.41 0.75 -33.22
N LEU A 18 25.28 0.40 -31.94
CA LEU A 18 26.36 0.52 -30.95
C LEU A 18 27.56 -0.39 -31.28
N LYS A 19 27.32 -1.57 -31.87
CA LYS A 19 28.39 -2.43 -32.40
C LYS A 19 29.14 -1.78 -33.56
N ALA A 20 28.44 -1.02 -34.42
CA ALA A 20 29.07 -0.33 -35.55
C ALA A 20 29.92 0.87 -35.08
N GLU A 21 29.43 1.62 -34.10
CA GLU A 21 30.13 2.77 -33.52
C GLU A 21 31.42 2.35 -32.78
N THR A 22 31.36 1.28 -31.98
CA THR A 22 32.54 0.74 -31.28
C THR A 22 33.60 0.16 -32.23
N LYS A 23 33.18 -0.34 -33.41
CA LYS A 23 34.10 -0.85 -34.43
C LYS A 23 34.97 0.25 -35.05
N GLY A 24 34.48 1.50 -35.10
CA GLY A 24 35.23 2.67 -35.58
C GLY A 24 36.34 3.14 -34.63
N THR A 25 36.17 2.91 -33.32
CA THR A 25 37.06 3.48 -32.28
C THR A 25 38.15 2.52 -31.82
N VAL A 26 37.92 1.20 -31.86
CA VAL A 26 38.82 0.19 -31.25
C VAL A 26 39.30 -0.87 -32.27
N GLY A 27 38.82 -0.85 -33.52
CA GLY A 27 39.27 -1.76 -34.59
C GLY A 27 38.84 -3.23 -34.42
N ARG A 28 38.12 -3.59 -33.35
CA ARG A 28 37.46 -4.88 -33.13
C ARG A 28 36.00 -4.68 -32.72
N SER A 29 35.12 -5.57 -33.18
CA SER A 29 33.71 -5.57 -32.78
C SER A 29 33.59 -6.12 -31.36
N GLN A 30 33.10 -5.30 -30.42
CA GLN A 30 32.85 -5.69 -29.04
C GLN A 30 31.45 -6.28 -28.91
N ARG A 31 31.32 -7.39 -28.16
CA ARG A 31 30.02 -8.02 -27.90
C ARG A 31 29.32 -7.22 -26.79
N ILE A 32 28.19 -6.59 -27.13
CA ILE A 32 27.41 -5.74 -26.22
C ILE A 32 26.48 -6.57 -25.32
N CYS A 33 25.56 -7.33 -25.92
CA CYS A 33 24.64 -8.24 -25.23
C CYS A 33 24.20 -9.39 -26.17
N SER A 34 23.70 -10.51 -25.60
CA SER A 34 23.19 -11.67 -26.35
C SER A 34 21.75 -11.44 -26.87
N ASP A 35 21.31 -12.27 -27.82
CA ASP A 35 19.92 -12.24 -28.29
C ASP A 35 18.94 -12.65 -27.18
N GLU A 36 19.35 -13.60 -26.32
CA GLU A 36 18.62 -14.00 -25.11
C GLU A 36 18.44 -12.82 -24.15
N ALA A 37 19.49 -12.03 -23.92
CA ALA A 37 19.41 -10.85 -23.05
C ALA A 37 18.45 -9.79 -23.60
N ILE A 38 18.39 -9.58 -24.93
CA ILE A 38 17.38 -8.70 -25.55
C ILE A 38 15.97 -9.27 -25.36
N GLY A 39 15.82 -10.59 -25.49
CA GLY A 39 14.55 -11.28 -25.24
C GLY A 39 14.06 -11.09 -23.80
N GLU A 40 14.95 -11.20 -22.82
CA GLU A 40 14.68 -10.96 -21.40
C GLU A 40 14.43 -9.47 -21.11
N MET A 41 15.18 -8.53 -21.70
CA MET A 41 14.93 -7.09 -21.56
C MET A 41 13.52 -6.71 -22.00
N ALA A 42 13.07 -7.25 -23.14
CA ALA A 42 11.73 -7.01 -23.65
C ALA A 42 10.64 -7.61 -22.75
N SER A 43 10.95 -8.66 -21.98
CA SER A 43 10.01 -9.32 -21.07
C SER A 43 9.98 -8.69 -19.68
N VAL A 44 11.12 -8.27 -19.15
CA VAL A 44 11.29 -7.77 -17.77
C VAL A 44 11.07 -6.26 -17.69
N LEU A 45 11.27 -5.53 -18.80
CA LEU A 45 11.13 -4.07 -18.90
C LEU A 45 11.86 -3.28 -17.78
N PRO A 46 13.21 -3.34 -17.72
CA PRO A 46 14.02 -2.57 -16.76
C PRO A 46 13.68 -1.07 -16.74
N ARG A 47 13.48 -0.48 -15.55
CA ARG A 47 13.16 0.96 -15.39
C ARG A 47 14.32 1.77 -14.80
N LYS A 48 15.27 1.11 -14.14
CA LYS A 48 16.49 1.70 -13.59
C LYS A 48 17.71 0.87 -13.99
N VAL A 49 18.90 1.47 -13.95
CA VAL A 49 20.16 0.81 -14.37
C VAL A 49 20.45 -0.45 -13.53
N SER A 50 20.03 -0.46 -12.26
CA SER A 50 20.12 -1.61 -11.35
C SER A 50 19.37 -2.85 -11.85
N ASP A 51 18.28 -2.66 -12.57
CA ASP A 51 17.34 -3.73 -12.93
C ASP A 51 17.92 -4.63 -14.02
N PHE A 52 18.84 -4.10 -14.84
CA PHE A 52 19.60 -4.89 -15.81
C PHE A 52 20.50 -5.95 -15.14
N GLY A 53 20.83 -5.79 -13.85
CA GLY A 53 21.60 -6.78 -13.10
C GLY A 53 20.86 -8.10 -12.88
N LEU A 54 19.54 -8.13 -13.10
CA LEU A 54 18.70 -9.33 -12.97
C LEU A 54 18.66 -10.17 -14.25
N ILE A 55 19.14 -9.64 -15.37
CA ILE A 55 19.10 -10.27 -16.70
C ILE A 55 20.36 -11.07 -16.94
N GLN A 56 20.23 -12.33 -17.32
CA GLN A 56 21.38 -13.19 -17.52
C GLN A 56 22.20 -12.74 -18.75
N GLY A 57 23.51 -12.63 -18.56
CA GLY A 57 24.44 -12.22 -19.63
C GLY A 57 24.74 -10.72 -19.70
N LEU A 58 24.17 -9.89 -18.81
CA LEU A 58 24.52 -8.47 -18.68
C LEU A 58 25.53 -8.24 -17.54
N GLY A 59 26.77 -7.91 -17.92
CA GLY A 59 27.85 -7.64 -16.97
C GLY A 59 27.94 -6.17 -16.54
N ARG A 60 28.84 -5.89 -15.58
CA ARG A 60 29.11 -4.51 -15.10
C ARG A 60 29.53 -3.53 -16.19
N ILE A 61 30.19 -4.02 -17.24
CA ILE A 61 30.59 -3.22 -18.41
C ILE A 61 29.35 -2.72 -19.16
N PHE A 62 28.35 -3.60 -19.36
CA PHE A 62 27.10 -3.22 -20.00
C PHE A 62 26.34 -2.17 -19.18
N MET A 63 26.25 -2.38 -17.87
CA MET A 63 25.59 -1.44 -16.96
C MET A 63 26.24 -0.05 -16.94
N ARG A 64 27.56 0.03 -17.05
CA ARG A 64 28.29 1.29 -17.05
C ARG A 64 28.20 2.02 -18.39
N ASP A 65 28.39 1.28 -19.49
CA ASP A 65 28.69 1.87 -20.80
C ASP A 65 27.48 1.90 -21.75
N TYR A 66 26.48 1.02 -21.59
CA TYR A 66 25.37 0.87 -22.56
C TYR A 66 23.96 0.94 -21.94
N ALA A 67 23.80 0.65 -20.64
CA ALA A 67 22.46 0.53 -20.04
C ALA A 67 21.59 1.79 -20.12
N LYS A 68 22.19 3.00 -20.13
CA LYS A 68 21.42 4.25 -20.25
C LYS A 68 20.70 4.38 -21.60
N GLU A 69 21.33 3.95 -22.69
CA GLU A 69 20.79 4.04 -24.05
C GLU A 69 19.69 2.99 -24.26
N PHE A 70 19.89 1.78 -23.73
CA PHE A 70 18.86 0.74 -23.71
C PHE A 70 17.65 1.16 -22.87
N LEU A 71 17.88 1.79 -21.72
CA LEU A 71 16.83 2.30 -20.85
C LEU A 71 16.05 3.45 -21.50
N GLN A 72 16.70 4.27 -22.32
CA GLN A 72 16.02 5.30 -23.11
C GLN A 72 15.02 4.67 -24.11
N VAL A 73 15.45 3.67 -24.89
CA VAL A 73 14.56 3.00 -25.85
C VAL A 73 13.41 2.26 -25.15
N LEU A 74 13.68 1.65 -23.99
CA LEU A 74 12.65 1.01 -23.15
C LEU A 74 11.64 2.05 -22.66
N ASN A 75 12.12 3.19 -22.16
CA ASN A 75 11.26 4.27 -21.65
C ASN A 75 10.43 4.91 -22.77
N GLU A 76 11.04 5.18 -23.93
CA GLU A 76 10.34 5.70 -25.11
C GLU A 76 9.26 4.72 -25.59
N TYR A 77 9.55 3.41 -25.62
CA TYR A 77 8.56 2.40 -25.95
C TYR A 77 7.44 2.30 -24.91
N THR A 78 7.74 2.41 -23.61
CA THR A 78 6.68 2.46 -22.58
C THR A 78 5.83 3.71 -22.71
N SER A 79 6.42 4.88 -22.98
CA SER A 79 5.66 6.12 -23.18
C SER A 79 4.81 6.10 -24.46
N ASP A 80 5.34 5.55 -25.57
CA ASP A 80 4.60 5.38 -26.84
C ASP A 80 3.39 4.41 -26.69
N ASN A 81 3.49 3.40 -25.81
CA ASN A 81 2.45 2.39 -25.61
C ASN A 81 1.62 2.61 -24.34
N GLU A 82 1.92 3.61 -23.52
CA GLU A 82 1.16 3.93 -22.31
C GLU A 82 -0.26 4.39 -22.64
N GLU A 83 -0.47 5.17 -23.70
CA GLU A 83 -1.82 5.60 -24.12
C GLU A 83 -2.69 4.45 -24.67
N GLU A 84 -2.11 3.41 -25.27
CA GLU A 84 -2.85 2.23 -25.76
C GLU A 84 -3.04 1.14 -24.69
N ARG A 85 -2.06 0.93 -23.78
CA ARG A 85 -2.20 0.00 -22.64
C ARG A 85 -3.10 0.53 -21.52
N MET A 86 -3.15 1.86 -21.31
CA MET A 86 -3.95 2.48 -20.22
C MET A 86 -5.47 2.36 -20.42
N LYS A 87 -5.96 2.07 -21.64
CA LYS A 87 -7.41 1.99 -21.91
C LYS A 87 -8.05 0.63 -21.58
N GLY A 88 -7.30 -0.39 -21.15
CA GLY A 88 -7.87 -1.72 -20.86
C GLY A 88 -7.17 -2.56 -19.79
N SER A 89 -6.11 -2.08 -19.13
CA SER A 89 -5.33 -2.88 -18.18
C SER A 89 -6.03 -3.02 -16.82
N VAL A 90 -5.95 -4.23 -16.27
CA VAL A 90 -6.33 -4.58 -14.89
C VAL A 90 -5.62 -3.74 -13.85
N GLU A 91 -4.41 -3.27 -14.15
CA GLU A 91 -3.69 -2.31 -13.31
C GLU A 91 -4.44 -0.98 -13.17
N CYS A 92 -5.10 -0.50 -14.24
CA CYS A 92 -5.90 0.72 -14.19
C CYS A 92 -7.18 0.50 -13.36
N ALA A 93 -7.83 -0.66 -13.52
CA ALA A 93 -8.98 -1.04 -12.68
C ALA A 93 -8.59 -1.16 -11.19
N LEU A 94 -7.45 -1.76 -10.89
CA LEU A 94 -6.90 -1.87 -9.54
C LEU A 94 -6.56 -0.50 -8.96
N GLN A 95 -5.91 0.37 -9.73
CA GLN A 95 -5.62 1.76 -9.31
C GLN A 95 -6.91 2.56 -9.05
N GLU A 96 -7.95 2.39 -9.87
CA GLU A 96 -9.24 3.04 -9.64
C GLU A 96 -9.98 2.47 -8.41
N LEU A 97 -9.92 1.16 -8.19
CA LEU A 97 -10.44 0.54 -6.97
C LEU A 97 -9.66 1.00 -5.75
N GLU A 98 -8.34 1.07 -5.83
CA GLU A 98 -7.45 1.58 -4.80
C GLU A 98 -7.84 3.01 -4.41
N LYS A 99 -7.99 3.91 -5.40
CA LYS A 99 -8.46 5.27 -5.18
C LYS A 99 -9.81 5.27 -4.45
N LYS A 100 -10.76 4.39 -4.81
CA LYS A 100 -12.07 4.29 -4.14
C LYS A 100 -11.98 3.78 -2.70
N LEU A 101 -10.98 2.98 -2.37
CA LEU A 101 -10.76 2.46 -1.02
C LEU A 101 -10.23 3.54 -0.06
N VAL A 102 -9.61 4.61 -0.58
CA VAL A 102 -9.09 5.68 0.27
C VAL A 102 -10.20 6.50 0.92
N ASN A 103 -10.23 6.43 2.24
CA ASN A 103 -11.16 7.16 3.09
C ASN A 103 -10.75 8.65 3.16
N ILE A 104 -11.58 9.53 2.57
CA ILE A 104 -11.33 10.98 2.53
C ILE A 104 -12.15 11.74 3.59
N SER A 105 -12.69 11.04 4.58
CA SER A 105 -13.41 11.67 5.68
C SER A 105 -12.47 12.31 6.71
N ARG A 106 -13.02 13.20 7.55
CA ARG A 106 -12.36 13.73 8.76
C ARG A 106 -11.92 12.65 9.76
N GLY A 107 -12.38 11.40 9.60
CA GLY A 107 -11.91 10.27 10.40
C GLY A 107 -10.52 9.76 10.01
N ASN A 108 -10.02 10.13 8.82
CA ASN A 108 -8.68 9.78 8.37
C ASN A 108 -7.65 10.73 8.98
N ARG A 109 -6.76 10.20 9.84
CA ARG A 109 -5.71 10.99 10.50
C ARG A 109 -4.61 11.48 9.57
N LEU A 110 -4.54 10.93 8.36
CA LEU A 110 -3.71 11.44 7.29
C LEU A 110 -4.34 12.65 6.58
N LEU A 111 -5.54 13.07 6.97
CA LEU A 111 -6.18 14.29 6.46
C LEU A 111 -6.50 15.27 7.59
N PHE A 112 -7.05 14.75 8.69
CA PHE A 112 -7.41 15.56 9.84
C PHE A 112 -7.16 14.82 11.15
N MET A 113 -6.24 15.35 11.95
CA MET A 113 -5.87 14.83 13.25
C MET A 113 -6.23 15.84 14.35
N PRO A 114 -7.34 15.65 15.09
CA PRO A 114 -7.77 16.63 16.09
C PRO A 114 -6.94 16.60 17.37
N ARG A 115 -6.38 15.44 17.74
CA ARG A 115 -5.73 15.21 19.03
C ARG A 115 -4.55 14.26 18.91
N ALA A 116 -3.43 14.61 19.54
CA ALA A 116 -2.26 13.75 19.71
C ALA A 116 -2.13 13.18 21.12
N SER A 117 -3.08 13.44 22.02
CA SER A 117 -3.06 13.00 23.41
C SER A 117 -3.79 11.67 23.68
N ASN A 118 -4.37 11.05 22.66
CA ASN A 118 -5.03 9.76 22.81
C ASN A 118 -3.98 8.65 22.92
N SER A 119 -3.68 8.23 24.15
CA SER A 119 -2.62 7.25 24.48
C SER A 119 -2.68 5.93 23.72
N LYS A 120 -3.82 5.56 23.13
CA LYS A 120 -3.95 4.35 22.33
C LYS A 120 -3.48 4.53 20.88
N GLU A 121 -3.48 5.75 20.37
CA GLU A 121 -3.39 6.01 18.93
C GLU A 121 -2.27 6.99 18.56
N ALA A 122 -1.93 7.94 19.43
CA ALA A 122 -0.86 8.89 19.17
C ALA A 122 -0.30 9.49 20.47
N PHE A 123 0.89 10.07 20.35
CA PHE A 123 1.57 10.81 21.39
C PHE A 123 2.32 11.99 20.75
N ASP A 124 2.19 13.18 21.34
CA ASP A 124 2.93 14.37 20.93
C ASP A 124 4.35 14.32 21.51
N LEU A 125 5.34 14.16 20.62
CA LEU A 125 6.75 14.00 20.97
C LEU A 125 7.38 15.31 21.44
N THR A 126 6.74 16.46 21.24
CA THR A 126 7.26 17.72 21.78
C THR A 126 7.32 17.72 23.32
N GLN A 127 6.50 16.88 23.97
CA GLN A 127 6.47 16.72 25.42
C GLN A 127 7.74 16.08 26.02
N VAL A 128 8.61 15.48 25.21
CA VAL A 128 9.85 14.83 25.66
C VAL A 128 11.12 15.53 25.15
N LEU A 129 10.97 16.65 24.44
CA LEU A 129 12.10 17.39 23.85
C LEU A 129 13.05 17.98 24.90
N HIS A 130 12.61 18.16 26.15
CA HIS A 130 13.47 18.63 27.24
C HIS A 130 14.44 17.56 27.75
N GLU A 131 14.18 16.27 27.49
CA GLU A 131 15.05 15.16 27.90
C GLU A 131 15.82 14.54 26.73
N CYS A 132 15.28 14.58 25.51
CA CYS A 132 15.85 13.89 24.36
C CYS A 132 15.46 14.55 23.04
N ASP A 133 16.15 14.16 21.96
CA ASP A 133 15.77 14.48 20.58
C ASP A 133 15.22 13.21 19.89
N PRO A 134 13.89 13.07 19.76
CA PRO A 134 13.26 11.92 19.12
C PRO A 134 13.55 11.82 17.63
N LEU A 135 13.73 12.94 16.94
CA LEU A 135 13.94 12.92 15.49
C LEU A 135 15.38 12.53 15.13
N SER A 136 16.31 12.54 16.10
CA SER A 136 17.68 12.06 15.90
C SER A 136 17.80 10.65 15.31
N VAL A 137 16.79 9.79 15.51
CA VAL A 137 16.75 8.44 14.92
C VAL A 137 16.49 8.45 13.41
N ILE A 138 15.91 9.52 12.87
CA ILE A 138 15.63 9.66 11.43
C ILE A 138 16.92 9.94 10.66
N TRP A 139 17.77 10.80 11.22
CA TRP A 139 19.02 11.22 10.57
C TRP A 139 20.21 10.32 10.91
N ASP A 140 20.16 9.62 12.04
CA ASP A 140 21.11 8.57 12.42
C ASP A 140 20.34 7.31 12.80
N ARG A 141 20.15 6.43 11.80
CA ARG A 141 19.37 5.18 11.91
C ARG A 141 19.95 4.19 12.94
N SER A 142 21.21 4.35 13.33
CA SER A 142 21.85 3.51 14.36
C SER A 142 21.45 3.88 15.79
N LYS A 143 20.94 5.11 15.99
CA LYS A 143 20.59 5.61 17.32
C LYS A 143 19.36 4.92 17.90
N ARG A 144 19.36 4.87 19.23
CA ARG A 144 18.20 4.52 20.04
C ARG A 144 17.95 5.63 21.04
N VAL A 145 16.74 6.17 21.03
CA VAL A 145 16.38 7.32 21.88
C VAL A 145 15.42 6.85 22.95
N ARG A 146 15.78 7.06 24.23
CA ARG A 146 14.87 6.78 25.34
C ARG A 146 13.83 7.91 25.45
N LEU A 147 12.57 7.61 25.17
CA LEU A 147 11.47 8.59 25.21
C LEU A 147 10.93 8.81 26.62
N ALA A 148 10.79 7.73 27.40
CA ALA A 148 10.27 7.83 28.77
C ALA A 148 10.69 6.63 29.63
N SER A 149 10.78 6.86 30.93
CA SER A 149 10.89 5.87 32.00
C SER A 149 9.77 6.12 33.03
N PRO A 150 9.52 5.19 33.98
CA PRO A 150 8.58 5.41 35.08
C PRO A 150 8.89 6.65 35.94
N GLU A 151 10.14 7.15 35.87
CA GLU A 151 10.64 8.30 36.61
C GLU A 151 10.64 9.60 35.79
N THR A 152 10.34 9.54 34.49
CA THR A 152 10.32 10.71 33.58
C THR A 152 9.41 11.80 34.13
N ARG A 153 9.91 13.04 34.09
CA ARG A 153 9.20 14.22 34.58
C ARG A 153 8.78 15.11 33.42
N THR A 154 7.76 15.91 33.65
CA THR A 154 7.38 16.98 32.73
C THR A 154 8.48 18.05 32.70
N SER A 155 8.44 18.95 31.72
CA SER A 155 9.32 20.13 31.68
C SER A 155 9.26 20.98 32.97
N GLU A 156 8.12 20.98 33.66
CA GLU A 156 7.89 21.64 34.95
C GLU A 156 8.35 20.81 36.18
N GLY A 157 8.99 19.65 35.97
CA GLY A 157 9.50 18.79 37.05
C GLY A 157 8.43 17.94 37.77
N ARG A 158 7.19 17.90 37.28
CA ARG A 158 6.12 17.06 37.84
C ARG A 158 6.23 15.62 37.33
N LYS A 159 5.70 14.64 38.07
CA LYS A 159 5.65 13.25 37.61
C LYS A 159 4.79 13.16 36.34
N SER A 160 5.37 12.65 35.25
CA SER A 160 4.65 12.48 33.98
C SER A 160 3.97 11.10 33.91
N ASP A 161 3.00 10.96 33.00
CA ASP A 161 2.42 9.67 32.61
C ASP A 161 2.89 9.25 31.20
N TYR A 162 4.05 9.75 30.74
CA TYR A 162 4.53 9.50 29.37
C TYR A 162 4.82 8.02 29.14
N PHE A 163 5.45 7.36 30.12
CA PHE A 163 5.71 5.93 30.07
C PHE A 163 4.43 5.09 29.97
N GLY A 164 3.39 5.47 30.72
CA GLY A 164 2.08 4.79 30.66
C GLY A 164 1.42 4.96 29.29
N LYS A 165 1.39 6.19 28.77
CA LYS A 165 0.79 6.51 27.47
C LYS A 165 1.51 5.82 26.31
N LEU A 166 2.83 5.94 26.24
CA LEU A 166 3.63 5.29 25.20
C LEU A 166 3.59 3.76 25.32
N SER A 167 3.49 3.20 26.54
CA SER A 167 3.28 1.76 26.74
C SER A 167 1.94 1.29 26.18
N GLN A 168 0.88 2.09 26.36
CA GLN A 168 -0.45 1.78 25.80
C GLN A 168 -0.43 1.84 24.27
N LEU A 169 0.22 2.87 23.70
CA LEU A 169 0.40 3.00 22.26
C LEU A 169 1.11 1.78 21.68
N SER A 170 2.29 1.43 22.20
CA SER A 170 3.08 0.26 21.77
C SER A 170 2.26 -1.03 21.81
N ARG A 171 1.56 -1.31 22.92
CA ARG A 171 0.71 -2.51 23.02
C ARG A 171 -0.42 -2.53 21.98
N ASN A 172 -1.03 -1.38 21.70
CA ASN A 172 -2.12 -1.30 20.72
C ASN A 172 -1.59 -1.54 19.30
N ILE A 173 -0.44 -0.95 18.96
CA ILE A 173 0.26 -1.20 17.69
C ILE A 173 0.58 -2.68 17.52
N ASP A 174 1.20 -3.32 18.53
CA ASP A 174 1.58 -4.73 18.47
C ASP A 174 0.36 -5.67 18.32
N ARG A 175 -0.78 -5.29 18.90
CA ARG A 175 -2.04 -6.01 18.70
C ARG A 175 -2.52 -5.88 17.26
N ILE A 176 -2.58 -4.65 16.74
CA ILE A 176 -3.07 -4.37 15.38
C ILE A 176 -2.14 -5.00 14.34
N ALA A 177 -0.83 -4.95 14.55
CA ALA A 177 0.15 -5.58 13.65
C ALA A 177 -0.01 -7.10 13.61
N ARG A 178 -0.32 -7.76 14.73
CA ARG A 178 -0.65 -9.20 14.75
C ARG A 178 -1.98 -9.52 14.06
N GLU A 179 -2.97 -8.64 14.17
CA GLU A 179 -4.28 -8.84 13.53
C GLU A 179 -4.26 -8.56 12.02
N LYS A 180 -3.50 -7.55 11.58
CA LYS A 180 -3.51 -7.06 10.19
C LYS A 180 -2.25 -7.39 9.38
N GLY A 181 -1.22 -7.92 10.01
CA GLY A 181 0.04 -8.30 9.36
C GLY A 181 0.95 -7.13 8.96
N HIS A 182 0.68 -5.90 9.39
CA HIS A 182 1.51 -4.74 9.06
C HIS A 182 1.61 -3.74 10.24
N ASN A 183 2.73 -3.03 10.29
CA ASN A 183 3.01 -2.02 11.32
C ASN A 183 2.64 -0.62 10.80
N ASP A 184 1.69 0.03 11.50
CA ASP A 184 1.19 1.38 11.18
C ASP A 184 1.87 2.48 12.03
N LEU A 185 2.96 2.16 12.73
CA LEU A 185 3.64 3.12 13.60
C LEU A 185 4.63 3.98 12.80
N TYR A 186 4.41 5.29 12.88
CA TYR A 186 5.28 6.30 12.27
C TYR A 186 5.43 7.52 13.18
N ILE A 187 6.49 8.29 12.95
CA ILE A 187 6.56 9.70 13.33
C ILE A 187 6.01 10.52 12.17
N GLY A 188 4.93 11.26 12.41
CA GLY A 188 4.46 12.30 11.53
C GLY A 188 5.24 13.60 11.79
N TYR A 189 5.90 14.13 10.77
CA TYR A 189 6.60 15.41 10.81
C TYR A 189 6.95 15.90 9.40
N PRO A 190 6.89 17.21 9.09
CA PRO A 190 6.09 18.24 9.77
C PRO A 190 4.59 18.02 9.51
N PHE A 191 3.74 18.94 9.95
CA PHE A 191 2.30 18.93 9.68
C PHE A 191 1.89 20.09 8.75
N ALA A 192 0.80 19.91 8.02
CA ALA A 192 0.05 20.99 7.40
C ALA A 192 -1.22 21.26 8.21
N GLU A 193 -1.53 22.54 8.41
CA GLU A 193 -2.75 23.04 9.05
C GLU A 193 -3.39 24.10 8.15
N GLY A 194 -4.67 23.96 7.82
CA GLY A 194 -5.33 24.89 6.91
C GLY A 194 -6.65 24.37 6.35
N CYS A 195 -7.04 24.88 5.18
CA CYS A 195 -8.25 24.45 4.47
C CYS A 195 -7.92 24.09 3.01
N MET A 196 -8.29 22.87 2.61
CA MET A 196 -8.12 22.41 1.23
C MET A 196 -9.05 23.16 0.27
N PRO A 197 -8.60 23.46 -0.96
CA PRO A 197 -9.43 24.10 -1.96
C PRO A 197 -10.47 23.11 -2.51
N GLY A 198 -11.61 23.65 -2.99
CA GLY A 198 -12.74 22.85 -3.49
C GLY A 198 -13.86 22.79 -2.46
N GLU A 199 -13.97 21.69 -1.73
CA GLU A 199 -15.06 21.42 -0.76
C GLU A 199 -14.85 22.06 0.63
N MET A 200 -13.90 22.99 0.80
CA MET A 200 -13.52 23.60 2.07
C MET A 200 -13.31 22.59 3.20
N PHE A 201 -12.37 21.66 2.96
CA PHE A 201 -12.06 20.61 3.91
C PHE A 201 -10.92 21.05 4.84
N ASP A 202 -11.19 21.09 6.15
CA ASP A 202 -10.18 21.37 7.17
C ASP A 202 -9.06 20.31 7.14
N VAL A 203 -7.83 20.76 7.01
CA VAL A 203 -6.63 19.92 6.99
C VAL A 203 -5.85 20.11 8.26
N ARG A 204 -5.50 18.98 8.88
CA ARG A 204 -4.51 18.93 9.96
C ARG A 204 -3.80 17.59 9.91
N ALA A 205 -2.77 17.48 9.07
CA ALA A 205 -2.21 16.20 8.67
C ALA A 205 -0.67 16.20 8.69
N PRO A 206 -0.03 15.06 8.99
CA PRO A 206 1.41 14.93 8.78
C PRO A 206 1.73 15.00 7.29
N LEU A 207 2.84 15.63 6.94
CA LEU A 207 3.34 15.74 5.57
C LEU A 207 4.30 14.60 5.22
N VAL A 208 5.10 14.14 6.18
CA VAL A 208 5.95 12.93 6.04
C VAL A 208 5.69 11.98 7.20
N LEU A 209 5.76 10.70 6.89
CA LEU A 209 5.67 9.60 7.82
C LEU A 209 7.01 8.86 7.85
N PHE A 210 7.70 8.94 8.98
CA PHE A 210 8.97 8.25 9.21
C PHE A 210 8.72 6.95 9.97
N PRO A 211 9.07 5.78 9.39
CA PRO A 211 8.78 4.50 10.01
C PRO A 211 9.68 4.28 11.23
N VAL A 212 9.04 3.93 12.34
CA VAL A 212 9.74 3.73 13.62
C VAL A 212 9.17 2.52 14.37
N GLU A 213 9.94 2.07 15.35
CA GLU A 213 9.53 1.05 16.30
C GLU A 213 9.71 1.55 17.74
N LEU A 214 8.75 1.17 18.60
CA LEU A 214 8.85 1.37 20.04
C LEU A 214 9.32 0.07 20.70
N VAL A 215 10.54 0.08 21.23
CA VAL A 215 11.10 -1.01 22.02
C VAL A 215 10.78 -0.76 23.48
N ARG A 216 9.92 -1.60 24.04
CA ARG A 216 9.49 -1.50 25.43
C ARG A 216 10.29 -2.45 26.33
N THR A 217 10.90 -1.91 27.37
CA THR A 217 11.52 -2.65 28.48
C THR A 217 10.75 -2.41 29.78
N SER A 218 11.16 -3.06 30.88
CA SER A 218 10.54 -2.85 32.20
C SER A 218 10.76 -1.46 32.76
N ASP A 219 11.83 -0.79 32.34
CA ASP A 219 12.36 0.46 32.88
C ASP A 219 12.30 1.63 31.88
N ALA A 220 12.08 1.37 30.59
CA ALA A 220 12.12 2.39 29.56
C ALA A 220 11.25 2.05 28.34
N ILE A 221 10.93 3.10 27.58
CA ILE A 221 10.44 2.99 26.21
C ILE A 221 11.43 3.71 25.32
N CYS A 222 12.02 2.95 24.40
CA CYS A 222 13.01 3.44 23.45
C CYS A 222 12.42 3.48 22.05
N LEU A 223 12.78 4.51 21.31
CA LEU A 223 12.48 4.72 19.91
C LEU A 223 13.68 4.31 19.06
N ARG A 224 13.42 3.62 17.96
CA ARG A 224 14.41 3.35 16.90
C ARG A 224 13.77 3.52 15.53
N TYR A 225 14.58 3.80 14.52
CA TYR A 225 14.14 3.77 13.13
C TYR A 225 13.85 2.33 12.67
N ASP A 226 12.87 2.17 11.78
CA ASP A 226 12.56 0.89 11.16
C ASP A 226 13.16 0.84 9.75
N GLU A 227 14.31 0.20 9.60
CA GLU A 227 15.05 0.10 8.33
C GLU A 227 14.36 -0.80 7.29
N LYS A 228 13.28 -1.51 7.65
CA LYS A 228 12.56 -2.37 6.70
C LYS A 228 11.54 -1.62 5.86
N ARG A 229 11.25 -0.37 6.22
CA ARG A 229 10.25 0.49 5.57
C ARG A 229 10.91 1.79 5.17
N ASP A 230 10.45 2.34 4.06
CA ASP A 230 10.88 3.65 3.62
C ASP A 230 10.06 4.76 4.32
N ALA A 231 10.69 5.92 4.49
CA ALA A 231 9.96 7.13 4.84
C ALA A 231 9.10 7.54 3.64
N VAL A 232 7.88 8.01 3.91
CA VAL A 232 6.94 8.33 2.83
C VAL A 232 6.26 9.67 3.05
N PHE A 233 6.03 10.40 1.96
CA PHE A 233 5.10 11.52 1.93
C PHE A 233 3.67 11.02 2.10
N ASN A 234 2.84 11.87 2.69
CA ASN A 234 1.44 11.57 2.89
C ASN A 234 0.65 11.74 1.58
N ASN A 235 0.53 10.64 0.81
CA ASN A 235 -0.24 10.57 -0.42
C ASN A 235 -1.76 10.67 -0.22
N ASN A 236 -2.27 10.40 1.00
CA ASN A 236 -3.70 10.58 1.26
C ASN A 236 -4.08 12.06 1.14
N LEU A 237 -3.20 12.98 1.55
CA LEU A 237 -3.40 14.41 1.39
C LEU A 237 -3.46 14.83 -0.09
N VAL A 238 -2.53 14.31 -0.91
CA VAL A 238 -2.52 14.55 -2.36
C VAL A 238 -3.76 13.99 -3.03
N LEU A 239 -4.15 12.76 -2.68
CA LEU A 239 -5.34 12.11 -3.24
C LEU A 239 -6.63 12.82 -2.82
N GLY A 240 -6.72 13.26 -1.56
CA GLY A 240 -7.84 14.07 -1.06
C GLY A 240 -8.00 15.34 -1.88
N TYR A 241 -6.91 16.07 -2.11
CA TYR A 241 -6.87 17.25 -2.96
C TYR A 241 -7.32 16.95 -4.40
N PHE A 242 -6.82 15.87 -5.01
CA PHE A 242 -7.18 15.51 -6.38
C PHE A 242 -8.68 15.23 -6.50
N LYS A 243 -9.25 14.45 -5.58
CA LYS A 243 -10.68 14.13 -5.63
C LYS A 243 -11.57 15.36 -5.41
N MET A 244 -11.25 16.21 -4.44
CA MET A 244 -12.03 17.42 -4.12
C MET A 244 -12.00 18.44 -5.25
N ASN A 245 -10.97 18.44 -6.10
CA ASN A 245 -10.79 19.37 -7.20
C ASN A 245 -11.05 18.72 -8.58
N GLY A 246 -11.55 17.48 -8.62
CA GLY A 246 -11.83 16.77 -9.87
C GLY A 246 -10.58 16.54 -10.75
N ILE A 247 -9.40 16.47 -10.14
CA ILE A 247 -8.12 16.29 -10.84
C ILE A 247 -7.91 14.80 -11.11
N THR A 248 -7.77 14.45 -12.39
CA THR A 248 -7.48 13.10 -12.84
C THR A 248 -6.05 13.03 -13.36
N ARG A 249 -5.10 12.80 -12.44
CA ARG A 249 -3.68 12.56 -12.78
C ARG A 249 -3.10 11.45 -11.89
N PRO A 250 -2.02 10.76 -12.31
CA PRO A 250 -1.37 9.77 -11.46
C PRO A 250 -0.86 10.42 -10.17
N LEU A 251 -0.91 9.64 -9.08
CA LEU A 251 -0.29 10.07 -7.82
C LEU A 251 1.23 10.09 -7.98
N PRO A 252 1.93 11.08 -7.41
CA PRO A 252 3.38 11.09 -7.40
C PRO A 252 3.93 9.93 -6.55
N ASP A 253 5.14 9.47 -6.88
CA ASP A 253 5.90 8.55 -6.02
C ASP A 253 6.13 9.22 -4.67
N ASN A 254 5.65 8.59 -3.60
CA ASN A 254 5.69 9.15 -2.27
C ASN A 254 6.83 8.64 -1.42
N THR A 255 7.75 7.86 -1.97
CA THR A 255 8.97 7.49 -1.25
C THR A 255 9.82 8.74 -1.02
N LEU A 256 10.26 8.94 0.22
CA LEU A 256 11.20 9.99 0.58
C LEU A 256 12.63 9.43 0.50
N ASP A 257 13.41 9.94 -0.46
CA ASP A 257 14.84 9.65 -0.57
C ASP A 257 15.63 10.15 0.65
N GLU A 258 16.87 9.70 0.82
CA GLU A 258 17.72 10.14 1.93
C GLU A 258 17.98 11.65 1.90
N THR A 259 17.47 12.37 2.89
CA THR A 259 17.63 13.82 3.03
C THR A 259 18.35 14.20 4.32
N LYS A 260 19.02 15.35 4.30
CA LYS A 260 19.59 15.95 5.52
C LYS A 260 18.50 16.70 6.28
N GLU A 261 18.65 16.76 7.60
CA GLU A 261 17.76 17.51 8.49
C GLU A 261 17.48 18.95 8.00
N LYS A 262 18.51 19.64 7.50
CA LYS A 262 18.39 21.03 7.03
C LYS A 262 17.57 21.19 5.74
N ASP A 263 17.48 20.13 4.95
CA ASP A 263 16.84 20.16 3.63
C ASP A 263 15.40 19.60 3.67
N ILE A 264 15.00 18.93 4.77
CA ILE A 264 13.72 18.21 4.84
C ILE A 264 12.51 19.08 4.54
N ILE A 265 12.43 20.28 5.12
CA ILE A 265 11.30 21.19 4.92
C ILE A 265 11.22 21.62 3.45
N ARG A 266 12.36 21.96 2.84
CA ARG A 266 12.41 22.32 1.42
C ARG A 266 11.93 21.16 0.54
N THR A 267 12.43 19.95 0.77
CA THR A 267 12.02 18.76 0.01
C THR A 267 10.52 18.48 0.15
N VAL A 268 9.96 18.63 1.34
CA VAL A 268 8.53 18.47 1.58
C VAL A 268 7.71 19.50 0.79
N LEU A 269 8.07 20.78 0.87
CA LEU A 269 7.36 21.83 0.14
C LEU A 269 7.45 21.64 -1.37
N GLU A 270 8.60 21.21 -1.90
CA GLU A 270 8.79 20.90 -3.32
C GLU A 270 7.90 19.75 -3.80
N PHE A 271 7.79 18.67 -3.02
CA PHE A 271 6.92 17.53 -3.34
C PHE A 271 5.44 17.94 -3.44
N TYR A 272 4.92 18.64 -2.42
CA TYR A 272 3.52 19.06 -2.40
C TYR A 272 3.22 20.13 -3.45
N ARG A 273 4.16 21.05 -3.72
CA ARG A 273 4.05 22.02 -4.81
C ARG A 273 3.97 21.33 -6.18
N ALA A 274 4.78 20.31 -6.43
CA ALA A 274 4.69 19.53 -7.67
C ALA A 274 3.31 18.85 -7.79
N ALA A 275 2.74 18.43 -6.66
CA ALA A 275 1.37 17.95 -6.55
C ALA A 275 0.30 19.07 -6.51
N GLY A 276 0.63 20.33 -6.82
CA GLY A 276 -0.32 21.46 -6.90
C GLY A 276 -0.85 21.95 -5.54
N LEU A 277 -0.31 21.46 -4.43
CA LEU A 277 -0.63 21.91 -3.08
C LEU A 277 0.43 22.90 -2.62
N GLU A 278 0.09 24.19 -2.63
CA GLU A 278 0.96 25.22 -2.03
C GLU A 278 0.79 25.22 -0.51
N ILE A 279 1.90 25.08 0.19
CA ILE A 279 1.99 25.11 1.65
C ILE A 279 2.95 26.24 2.01
N THR A 280 2.48 27.18 2.82
CA THR A 280 3.27 28.32 3.28
C THR A 280 4.01 27.94 4.55
N ASP A 281 5.32 28.23 4.63
CA ASP A 281 6.06 28.10 5.87
C ASP A 281 6.14 29.47 6.57
N ASP A 282 5.20 29.71 7.48
CA ASP A 282 5.15 30.84 8.41
C ASP A 282 5.59 30.44 9.82
N SER A 283 6.16 29.23 9.99
CA SER A 283 6.48 28.68 11.30
C SER A 283 7.72 29.32 11.94
N GLU A 284 7.66 29.55 13.26
CA GLU A 284 8.80 30.02 14.03
C GLU A 284 9.94 28.97 14.06
N ASP A 285 11.12 29.39 14.49
CA ASP A 285 12.24 28.48 14.74
C ASP A 285 11.93 27.56 15.94
N GLY A 286 12.13 26.25 15.74
CA GLY A 286 11.88 25.22 16.76
C GLY A 286 10.62 24.38 16.50
N TYR A 287 10.29 23.50 17.44
CA TYR A 287 9.14 22.61 17.34
C TYR A 287 7.94 23.15 18.10
N GLU A 288 6.76 22.98 17.52
CA GLU A 288 5.50 23.47 18.07
C GLU A 288 4.71 22.35 18.78
N PRO A 289 4.22 22.56 20.01
CA PRO A 289 3.38 21.58 20.70
C PRO A 289 2.09 21.26 19.94
N PHE A 290 1.71 19.99 19.86
CA PHE A 290 0.49 19.58 19.18
C PHE A 290 -0.74 19.81 20.08
N ARG A 291 -1.34 20.99 19.96
CA ARG A 291 -2.54 21.36 20.74
C ARG A 291 -3.75 20.52 20.34
N ASN A 292 -4.48 20.01 21.33
CA ASN A 292 -5.71 19.26 21.07
C ASN A 292 -6.83 20.24 20.74
N ILE A 293 -7.39 20.13 19.53
CA ILE A 293 -8.45 21.00 19.04
C ILE A 293 -9.67 20.12 18.75
N LYS A 294 -10.87 20.52 19.19
CA LYS A 294 -12.09 19.84 18.75
C LYS A 294 -12.34 20.24 17.30
N ALA A 295 -12.95 19.35 16.52
CA ALA A 295 -13.24 19.66 15.12
C ALA A 295 -14.11 20.92 14.93
N GLU A 296 -14.94 21.24 15.93
CA GLU A 296 -15.78 22.45 15.96
C GLU A 296 -14.99 23.73 16.30
N ASP A 297 -13.87 23.59 17.02
CA ASP A 297 -13.01 24.69 17.47
C ASP A 297 -11.81 24.90 16.51
N PHE A 298 -11.81 24.25 15.35
CA PHE A 298 -10.71 24.33 14.39
C PHE A 298 -10.65 25.74 13.78
N PRO A 299 -9.46 26.37 13.68
CA PRO A 299 -9.35 27.72 13.13
C PRO A 299 -9.90 27.79 11.70
N HIS A 300 -10.59 28.87 11.38
CA HIS A 300 -11.11 29.06 10.04
C HIS A 300 -10.01 29.61 9.12
N TYR A 301 -9.62 28.81 8.13
CA TYR A 301 -8.66 29.19 7.11
C TYR A 301 -9.38 29.50 5.78
N PRO A 302 -8.89 30.50 5.02
CA PRO A 302 -9.34 30.71 3.65
C PRO A 302 -9.15 29.47 2.77
N CYS A 303 -9.99 29.37 1.73
CA CYS A 303 -9.98 28.26 0.78
C CYS A 303 -8.60 28.12 0.13
N GLY A 304 -7.97 26.95 0.24
CA GLY A 304 -6.67 26.67 -0.36
C GLY A 304 -5.47 27.19 0.43
N GLU A 305 -5.70 27.75 1.62
CA GLU A 305 -4.62 28.22 2.47
C GLU A 305 -4.16 27.09 3.40
N LEU A 306 -2.91 26.64 3.20
CA LEU A 306 -2.25 25.63 4.02
C LEU A 306 -0.95 26.20 4.59
N HIS A 307 -0.74 25.99 5.89
CA HIS A 307 0.43 26.44 6.64
C HIS A 307 1.20 25.25 7.19
N LEU A 308 2.52 25.32 7.12
CA LEU A 308 3.41 24.35 7.72
C LEU A 308 3.51 24.60 9.22
N ARG A 309 3.37 23.52 10.00
CA ARG A 309 3.54 23.53 11.46
C ARG A 309 4.57 22.49 11.83
N LYS A 310 5.58 22.88 12.61
CA LYS A 310 6.69 21.99 13.05
C LYS A 310 6.26 21.10 14.23
N ASN A 311 5.10 20.47 14.13
CA ASN A 311 4.62 19.53 15.14
C ASN A 311 5.25 18.15 14.92
N ILE A 312 5.61 17.47 16.02
CA ILE A 312 6.15 16.10 15.98
C ILE A 312 5.20 15.17 16.72
N VAL A 313 4.65 14.20 16.01
CA VAL A 313 3.69 13.26 16.59
C VAL A 313 4.11 11.84 16.25
N ILE A 314 4.27 10.99 17.26
CA ILE A 314 4.35 9.55 17.04
C ILE A 314 2.96 8.93 17.15
N GLY A 315 2.59 8.06 16.23
CA GLY A 315 1.27 7.47 16.30
C GLY A 315 0.99 6.44 15.23
N ARG A 316 -0.23 5.96 15.28
CA ARG A 316 -0.80 5.06 14.29
C ARG A 316 -1.28 5.86 13.08
N PHE A 317 -0.53 5.76 12.00
CA PHE A 317 -0.82 6.38 10.71
C PHE A 317 -1.02 5.27 9.67
N PRO A 318 -2.27 4.78 9.51
CA PRO A 318 -2.55 3.75 8.52
C PRO A 318 -2.41 4.34 7.12
N THR A 319 -1.27 4.09 6.48
CA THR A 319 -0.99 4.49 5.09
C THR A 319 -1.94 3.80 4.11
N TYR A 320 -2.46 2.64 4.52
CA TYR A 320 -3.44 1.85 3.78
C TYR A 320 -4.78 1.85 4.51
N SER A 321 -5.84 2.10 3.77
CA SER A 321 -7.23 2.11 4.25
C SER A 321 -7.65 0.71 4.73
N ASN A 322 -7.16 -0.32 4.05
CA ASN A 322 -7.35 -1.74 4.34
C ASN A 322 -6.13 -2.55 3.84
N SER A 323 -6.01 -3.81 4.28
CA SER A 323 -4.98 -4.73 3.79
C SER A 323 -5.09 -4.96 2.28
N ILE A 324 -6.32 -4.95 1.75
CA ILE A 324 -6.58 -5.13 0.32
C ILE A 324 -5.92 -4.04 -0.53
N GLN A 325 -5.88 -2.79 -0.05
CA GLN A 325 -5.24 -1.69 -0.75
C GLN A 325 -3.73 -1.95 -0.89
N LYS A 326 -3.11 -2.44 0.20
CA LYS A 326 -1.71 -2.87 0.16
C LYS A 326 -1.53 -4.03 -0.82
N ASP A 327 -2.40 -5.03 -0.77
CA ASP A 327 -2.33 -6.18 -1.69
C ASP A 327 -2.47 -5.74 -3.15
N PHE A 328 -3.33 -4.76 -3.47
CA PHE A 328 -3.44 -4.20 -4.81
C PHE A 328 -2.17 -3.48 -5.26
N ILE A 329 -1.56 -2.68 -4.39
CA ILE A 329 -0.28 -2.02 -4.68
C ILE A 329 0.81 -3.07 -4.90
N ASP A 330 0.88 -4.10 -4.06
CA ASP A 330 1.87 -5.18 -4.18
C ASP A 330 1.64 -6.00 -5.46
N ILE A 331 0.39 -6.25 -5.85
CA ILE A 331 0.04 -6.94 -7.10
C ILE A 331 0.45 -6.12 -8.32
N VAL A 332 0.14 -4.83 -8.32
CA VAL A 332 0.49 -3.91 -9.42
C VAL A 332 2.01 -3.71 -9.48
N GLY A 333 2.65 -3.45 -8.35
CA GLY A 333 4.09 -3.16 -8.26
C GLY A 333 4.98 -4.35 -8.61
N ASN A 334 4.55 -5.57 -8.28
CA ASN A 334 5.30 -6.79 -8.62
C ASN A 334 4.84 -7.43 -9.95
N HIS A 335 3.94 -6.79 -10.71
CA HIS A 335 3.30 -7.33 -11.92
C HIS A 335 2.72 -8.75 -11.70
N MET A 336 2.16 -9.01 -10.53
CA MET A 336 1.59 -10.30 -10.13
C MET A 336 0.13 -10.46 -10.62
N ALA A 337 -0.24 -9.80 -11.71
CA ALA A 337 -1.58 -9.90 -12.28
C ALA A 337 -1.84 -11.35 -12.71
N SER A 338 -2.62 -12.06 -11.89
CA SER A 338 -3.05 -13.42 -12.19
C SER A 338 -4.09 -13.38 -13.32
N PRO A 339 -4.10 -14.38 -14.22
CA PRO A 339 -5.19 -14.54 -15.18
C PRO A 339 -6.59 -14.57 -14.54
N LEU A 340 -6.69 -14.91 -13.25
CA LEU A 340 -7.95 -14.83 -12.48
C LEU A 340 -8.38 -13.38 -12.22
N LEU A 341 -7.42 -12.51 -11.88
CA LEU A 341 -7.70 -11.11 -11.58
C LEU A 341 -8.11 -10.36 -12.86
N ASP A 342 -7.47 -10.71 -13.98
CA ASP A 342 -7.84 -10.22 -15.30
C ASP A 342 -9.27 -10.59 -15.67
N GLU A 343 -9.65 -11.84 -15.40
CA GLU A 343 -11.01 -12.33 -15.65
C GLU A 343 -12.05 -11.68 -14.75
N LEU A 344 -11.74 -11.44 -13.47
CA LEU A 344 -12.64 -10.80 -12.50
C LEU A 344 -12.87 -9.31 -12.77
N LEU A 345 -11.85 -8.60 -13.24
CA LEU A 345 -11.89 -7.15 -13.45
C LEU A 345 -12.20 -6.76 -14.89
N SER A 346 -12.17 -7.70 -15.84
CA SER A 346 -12.60 -7.47 -17.21
C SER A 346 -14.14 -7.38 -17.30
N PRO A 347 -14.72 -6.21 -17.63
CA PRO A 347 -16.17 -6.04 -17.75
C PRO A 347 -16.78 -6.85 -18.91
N ALA A 348 -15.97 -7.43 -19.78
CA ALA A 348 -16.38 -8.07 -21.04
C ALA A 348 -16.63 -9.59 -20.95
N LYS A 349 -16.20 -10.27 -19.89
CA LYS A 349 -16.53 -11.70 -19.71
C LYS A 349 -17.74 -11.81 -18.80
N GLY A 350 -18.90 -11.72 -19.43
CA GLY A 350 -20.20 -11.72 -18.77
C GLY A 350 -20.29 -12.82 -17.71
N CYS A 351 -20.89 -12.44 -16.57
CA CYS A 351 -21.42 -13.35 -15.58
C CYS A 351 -22.29 -14.38 -16.33
N MET A 352 -21.73 -15.54 -16.64
CA MET A 352 -22.52 -16.62 -17.21
C MET A 352 -23.48 -17.04 -16.11
N SER A 353 -24.74 -16.66 -16.24
CA SER A 353 -25.81 -17.34 -15.50
C SER A 353 -25.64 -18.82 -15.77
N LEU A 354 -25.50 -19.61 -14.71
CA LEU A 354 -25.35 -21.06 -14.76
C LEU A 354 -26.63 -21.70 -15.32
N SER A 355 -26.91 -21.52 -16.61
CA SER A 355 -27.86 -22.36 -17.34
C SER A 355 -27.13 -23.64 -17.73
N SER A 356 -26.84 -24.49 -16.74
CA SER A 356 -26.23 -25.79 -17.01
C SER A 356 -27.19 -26.61 -17.87
N ARG A 357 -26.65 -27.20 -18.94
CA ARG A 357 -27.38 -28.10 -19.84
C ARG A 357 -27.73 -29.39 -19.09
N GLY A 358 -29.01 -29.59 -18.81
CA GLY A 358 -29.60 -30.85 -18.34
C GLY A 358 -29.84 -30.93 -16.83
N PRO A 359 -30.79 -31.79 -16.40
CA PRO A 359 -31.15 -31.95 -14.98
C PRO A 359 -29.94 -32.33 -14.12
N VAL A 360 -29.99 -31.93 -12.84
CA VAL A 360 -29.00 -32.35 -11.84
C VAL A 360 -29.46 -33.72 -11.31
N GLU A 361 -28.63 -34.75 -11.48
CA GLU A 361 -28.92 -36.08 -10.93
C GLU A 361 -28.59 -36.10 -9.44
N GLU A 362 -29.52 -36.60 -8.61
CA GLU A 362 -29.38 -36.61 -7.15
C GLU A 362 -28.21 -37.49 -6.68
N SER A 363 -27.88 -38.54 -7.45
CA SER A 363 -26.71 -39.41 -7.20
C SER A 363 -25.37 -38.66 -7.21
N ASP A 364 -25.33 -37.52 -7.89
CA ASP A 364 -24.13 -36.73 -8.04
C ASP A 364 -24.00 -35.66 -6.97
N LEU A 365 -24.93 -35.51 -6.03
CA LEU A 365 -24.88 -34.44 -5.03
C LEU A 365 -24.56 -34.97 -3.64
N THR A 366 -23.54 -34.41 -2.98
CA THR A 366 -23.33 -34.60 -1.53
C THR A 366 -23.59 -33.30 -0.81
N TYR A 367 -24.62 -33.25 0.03
CA TYR A 367 -24.94 -32.07 0.83
C TYR A 367 -25.38 -32.47 2.24
N ILE A 368 -25.18 -31.54 3.18
CA ILE A 368 -25.47 -31.74 4.61
C ILE A 368 -26.68 -30.93 5.08
N ASN A 369 -27.21 -30.06 4.21
CA ASN A 369 -28.33 -29.17 4.45
C ASN A 369 -29.23 -29.16 3.22
N ASP A 370 -30.53 -28.93 3.40
CA ASP A 370 -31.47 -28.75 2.28
C ASP A 370 -30.96 -27.70 1.29
N LEU A 371 -31.01 -28.04 0.01
CA LEU A 371 -30.63 -27.17 -1.10
C LEU A 371 -31.85 -26.82 -1.93
N ASN A 372 -31.84 -25.62 -2.50
CA ASN A 372 -32.73 -25.27 -3.61
C ASN A 372 -32.03 -25.53 -4.95
N ALA A 373 -32.81 -25.51 -6.04
CA ALA A 373 -32.30 -25.78 -7.40
C ALA A 373 -31.06 -24.94 -7.76
N THR A 374 -31.02 -23.65 -7.39
CA THR A 374 -29.86 -22.79 -7.67
C THR A 374 -28.61 -23.19 -6.88
N GLN A 375 -28.77 -23.70 -5.66
CA GLN A 375 -27.67 -24.21 -4.86
C GLN A 375 -27.16 -25.55 -5.39
N GLU A 376 -28.04 -26.42 -5.88
CA GLU A 376 -27.65 -27.68 -6.55
C GLU A 376 -26.84 -27.40 -7.82
N GLU A 377 -27.31 -26.47 -8.66
CA GLU A 377 -26.56 -25.99 -9.83
C GLU A 377 -25.18 -25.43 -9.45
N THR A 378 -25.11 -24.75 -8.30
CA THR A 378 -23.84 -24.23 -7.76
C THR A 378 -22.88 -25.37 -7.41
N LEU A 379 -23.33 -26.44 -6.75
CA LEU A 379 -22.46 -27.59 -6.44
C LEU A 379 -21.93 -28.25 -7.72
N LYS A 380 -22.80 -28.44 -8.73
CA LYS A 380 -22.40 -28.97 -10.04
C LYS A 380 -21.38 -28.06 -10.74
N ALA A 381 -21.57 -26.74 -10.65
CA ALA A 381 -20.66 -25.76 -11.21
C ALA A 381 -19.28 -25.81 -10.54
N VAL A 382 -19.22 -25.94 -9.21
CA VAL A 382 -17.94 -26.04 -8.48
C VAL A 382 -17.10 -27.24 -8.92
N ARG A 383 -17.73 -28.36 -9.31
CA ARG A 383 -17.02 -29.55 -9.79
C ARG A 383 -16.45 -29.42 -11.21
N THR A 384 -17.05 -28.56 -12.02
CA THR A 384 -16.76 -28.45 -13.45
C THR A 384 -15.94 -27.22 -13.82
N ASN A 385 -15.84 -26.25 -12.91
CA ASN A 385 -15.15 -24.99 -13.14
C ASN A 385 -14.03 -24.82 -12.12
N ASP A 386 -12.85 -24.44 -12.59
CA ASP A 386 -11.72 -24.12 -11.71
C ASP A 386 -11.96 -22.85 -10.87
N ARG A 387 -12.88 -21.98 -11.32
CA ARG A 387 -13.13 -20.65 -10.78
C ARG A 387 -14.61 -20.33 -10.86
N LEU A 388 -15.21 -19.89 -9.75
CA LEU A 388 -16.63 -19.55 -9.70
C LEU A 388 -16.88 -18.37 -8.76
N VAL A 389 -17.67 -17.39 -9.21
CA VAL A 389 -18.19 -16.29 -8.38
C VAL A 389 -19.66 -16.55 -8.12
N ILE A 390 -20.03 -16.67 -6.85
CA ILE A 390 -21.41 -16.88 -6.42
C ILE A 390 -21.90 -15.62 -5.71
N GLN A 391 -22.95 -15.00 -6.24
CA GLN A 391 -23.57 -13.83 -5.63
C GLN A 391 -25.01 -14.13 -5.25
N GLY A 392 -25.42 -13.69 -4.05
CA GLY A 392 -26.79 -13.87 -3.59
C GLY A 392 -27.21 -12.75 -2.62
N PRO A 393 -28.45 -12.24 -2.71
CA PRO A 393 -29.01 -11.28 -1.74
C PRO A 393 -28.95 -11.77 -0.27
N PRO A 394 -29.09 -10.87 0.72
CA PRO A 394 -29.21 -11.28 2.12
C PRO A 394 -30.35 -12.30 2.31
N GLY A 395 -30.14 -13.33 3.13
CA GLY A 395 -31.16 -14.36 3.41
C GLY A 395 -31.22 -15.54 2.43
N THR A 396 -30.48 -15.54 1.31
CA THR A 396 -30.53 -16.61 0.30
C THR A 396 -29.67 -17.85 0.61
N GLY A 397 -29.48 -18.17 1.89
CA GLY A 397 -28.77 -19.39 2.29
C GLY A 397 -27.28 -19.46 1.92
N LYS A 398 -26.58 -18.33 1.69
CA LYS A 398 -25.14 -18.31 1.32
C LYS A 398 -24.25 -19.20 2.20
N SER A 399 -24.42 -19.10 3.52
CA SER A 399 -23.65 -19.95 4.45
C SER A 399 -24.00 -21.43 4.34
N GLN A 400 -25.24 -21.78 3.96
CA GLN A 400 -25.63 -23.17 3.68
C GLN A 400 -24.95 -23.66 2.41
N THR A 401 -24.96 -22.84 1.35
CA THR A 401 -24.25 -23.15 0.09
C THR A 401 -22.77 -23.40 0.36
N ILE A 402 -22.10 -22.54 1.14
CA ILE A 402 -20.69 -22.71 1.51
C ILE A 402 -20.47 -24.05 2.24
N THR A 403 -21.29 -24.37 3.24
CA THR A 403 -21.13 -25.64 3.97
C THR A 403 -21.35 -26.87 3.10
N SER A 404 -22.28 -26.81 2.15
CA SER A 404 -22.53 -27.91 1.22
C SER A 404 -21.37 -28.06 0.23
N ILE A 405 -20.81 -26.97 -0.28
CA ILE A 405 -19.60 -27.00 -1.12
C ILE A 405 -18.42 -27.63 -0.37
N ILE A 406 -18.20 -27.25 0.90
CA ILE A 406 -17.14 -27.82 1.74
C ILE A 406 -17.37 -29.33 1.91
N ALA A 407 -18.59 -29.73 2.27
CA ALA A 407 -18.92 -31.14 2.48
C ALA A 407 -18.75 -31.98 1.20
N ASP A 408 -19.19 -31.47 0.06
CA ASP A 408 -19.03 -32.12 -1.25
C ASP A 408 -17.56 -32.25 -1.66
N SER A 409 -16.76 -31.21 -1.43
CA SER A 409 -15.34 -31.23 -1.75
C SER A 409 -14.58 -32.25 -0.88
N VAL A 410 -14.91 -32.29 0.41
CA VAL A 410 -14.28 -33.23 1.36
C VAL A 410 -14.72 -34.67 1.11
N SER A 411 -15.97 -34.91 0.71
CA SER A 411 -16.44 -36.27 0.37
C SER A 411 -15.72 -36.86 -0.84
N GLN A 412 -15.20 -35.99 -1.73
CA GLN A 412 -14.34 -36.37 -2.86
C GLN A 412 -12.86 -36.51 -2.49
N GLY A 413 -12.50 -36.34 -1.22
CA GLY A 413 -11.12 -36.45 -0.75
C GLY A 413 -10.27 -35.19 -0.97
N MET A 414 -10.87 -34.04 -1.29
CA MET A 414 -10.15 -32.78 -1.42
C MET A 414 -9.95 -32.08 -0.07
N THR A 415 -8.91 -31.25 0.01
CA THR A 415 -8.69 -30.34 1.13
C THR A 415 -9.26 -28.97 0.81
N VAL A 416 -9.98 -28.35 1.77
CA VAL A 416 -10.62 -27.05 1.56
C VAL A 416 -10.03 -26.00 2.51
N LEU A 417 -9.62 -24.86 1.95
CA LEU A 417 -9.24 -23.66 2.70
C LEU A 417 -10.35 -22.61 2.55
N MET A 418 -11.00 -22.27 3.66
CA MET A 418 -11.97 -21.17 3.71
C MET A 418 -11.29 -19.93 4.29
N VAL A 419 -11.42 -18.79 3.59
CA VAL A 419 -10.91 -17.50 4.04
C VAL A 419 -12.06 -16.50 4.10
N SER A 420 -12.07 -15.62 5.11
CA SER A 420 -13.05 -14.54 5.22
C SER A 420 -12.44 -13.33 5.95
N GLU A 421 -12.87 -12.13 5.56
CA GLU A 421 -12.49 -10.87 6.24
C GLU A 421 -13.00 -10.82 7.68
N LYS A 422 -14.18 -11.40 7.95
CA LYS A 422 -14.84 -11.31 9.25
C LYS A 422 -14.87 -12.67 9.94
N LYS A 423 -14.27 -12.75 11.13
CA LYS A 423 -14.32 -13.95 11.98
C LYS A 423 -15.75 -14.49 12.18
N ALA A 424 -16.74 -13.60 12.35
CA ALA A 424 -18.14 -13.99 12.50
C ALA A 424 -18.66 -14.86 11.32
N ALA A 425 -18.19 -14.63 10.09
CA ALA A 425 -18.57 -15.46 8.95
C ALA A 425 -17.98 -16.87 9.04
N LEU A 426 -16.73 -16.99 9.51
CA LEU A 426 -16.09 -18.27 9.78
C LEU A 426 -16.81 -19.01 10.91
N ASP A 427 -17.14 -18.33 12.01
CA ASP A 427 -17.85 -18.91 13.15
C ASP A 427 -19.23 -19.45 12.73
N VAL A 428 -19.96 -18.73 11.88
CA VAL A 428 -21.25 -19.18 11.35
C VAL A 428 -21.11 -20.44 10.50
N VAL A 429 -20.12 -20.51 9.61
CA VAL A 429 -19.89 -21.69 8.79
C VAL A 429 -19.43 -22.88 9.65
N TYR A 430 -18.50 -22.65 10.58
CA TYR A 430 -18.01 -23.66 11.51
C TYR A 430 -19.16 -24.26 12.35
N SER A 431 -20.05 -23.42 12.88
CA SER A 431 -21.24 -23.86 13.62
C SER A 431 -22.19 -24.70 12.75
N ARG A 432 -22.41 -24.28 11.49
CA ARG A 432 -23.29 -24.99 10.54
C ARG A 432 -22.73 -26.33 10.07
N LEU A 433 -21.42 -26.54 10.12
CA LEU A 433 -20.81 -27.85 9.84
C LEU A 433 -21.16 -28.89 10.93
N GLY A 434 -21.64 -28.46 12.10
CA GLY A 434 -22.11 -29.36 13.15
C GLY A 434 -21.04 -30.36 13.57
N THR A 435 -21.34 -31.65 13.48
CA THR A 435 -20.42 -32.74 13.85
C THR A 435 -19.18 -32.84 12.95
N LEU A 436 -19.22 -32.30 11.72
CA LEU A 436 -18.09 -32.29 10.79
C LEU A 436 -17.02 -31.28 11.19
N SER A 437 -17.36 -30.29 12.01
CA SER A 437 -16.43 -29.27 12.49
C SER A 437 -15.22 -29.85 13.23
N LYS A 438 -15.32 -31.08 13.79
CA LYS A 438 -14.20 -31.80 14.41
C LYS A 438 -13.03 -32.10 13.46
N TYR A 439 -13.26 -32.06 12.15
CA TYR A 439 -12.24 -32.23 11.11
C TYR A 439 -11.67 -30.90 10.62
N CYS A 440 -12.14 -29.78 11.16
CA CYS A 440 -11.70 -28.44 10.77
C CYS A 440 -10.65 -27.91 11.75
N MET A 441 -9.64 -27.24 11.21
CA MET A 441 -8.73 -26.41 11.99
C MET A 441 -9.08 -24.95 11.74
N LEU A 442 -9.57 -24.25 12.78
CA LEU A 442 -9.81 -22.81 12.73
C LEU A 442 -8.58 -22.11 13.31
N ILE A 443 -7.91 -21.30 12.49
CA ILE A 443 -6.72 -20.53 12.85
C ILE A 443 -7.12 -19.12 13.27
#